data_AF-A0A919IAL0-F1
#
_entry.id   AF-A0A919IAL0-F1
#
_cell.length_a   1.000
_cell.length_b   1.000
_cell.length_c   1.000
_cell.angle_alpha   90.00
_cell.angle_beta   90.00
_cell.angle_gamma   90.00
#
_symmetry.space_group_name_H-M   'P 1'
#
loop_
_entity.id
_entity.type
_entity.pdbx_description
1 polymer ?
#
loop_
_entity_poly.entity_id
_entity_poly.type
_entity_poly.pdbx_seq_one_letter_code
_entity_poly.pdbx_strand_id
1 'polypeptide(L)'
;MRHLKHPERDQLKGIHHKIEDALKKLKDPTQESAEKTIHALLGSRSNDTSSLVLFTGYYSMNTAPHAFLSIDTTELYVTYVLSQKITISIHIPAITVNVSMDGITSTPHTFDSSCSFDGRNLVIPNVLQLVLTRVYNSGQLVTFSGTITDKGKSTAVSGSTYFNPVELPVFVGDYKEAKQGVKNPKTILKVAKGSLKFDFGTGLENISIFTYTPAMYVVLFEHPAGTLYTLMLGTDSEHGLACFITDGKTNDFAVTIP
;
A
#
# COMPACT_ATOMS: atom_id res chain seq x y z
N MET A 1 21.74 -9.09 -11.35
CA MET A 1 20.47 -8.67 -10.71
C MET A 1 20.39 -7.15 -10.82
N ARG A 2 19.55 -6.60 -11.72
CA ARG A 2 19.40 -5.14 -11.83
C ARG A 2 18.67 -4.66 -10.58
N HIS A 3 19.21 -3.64 -9.89
CA HIS A 3 18.48 -2.95 -8.83
C HIS A 3 17.23 -2.33 -9.44
N LEU A 4 16.07 -2.95 -9.22
CA LEU A 4 14.78 -2.29 -9.37
C LEU A 4 14.82 -1.08 -8.44
N LYS A 5 14.99 0.12 -9.02
CA LYS A 5 14.68 1.35 -8.30
C LYS A 5 13.19 1.29 -8.03
N HIS A 6 12.82 1.08 -6.77
CA HIS A 6 11.43 1.17 -6.33
C HIS A 6 11.09 2.66 -6.25
N PRO A 7 10.33 3.24 -7.21
CA PRO A 7 9.97 4.66 -7.17
C PRO A 7 9.24 5.04 -5.87
N GLU A 8 8.56 4.06 -5.25
CA GLU A 8 7.93 4.18 -3.93
C GLU A 8 8.94 4.50 -2.81
N ARG A 9 10.18 3.98 -2.87
CA ARG A 9 11.23 4.28 -1.87
C ARG A 9 11.64 5.75 -1.91
N ASP A 10 11.72 6.34 -3.10
CA ASP A 10 12.12 7.74 -3.26
C ASP A 10 10.95 8.70 -2.94
N GLN A 11 9.69 8.27 -3.13
CA GLN A 11 8.51 9.04 -2.73
C GLN A 11 8.28 9.04 -1.21
N LEU A 12 8.59 7.93 -0.52
CA LEU A 12 8.52 7.86 0.94
C LEU A 12 9.63 8.66 1.61
N LYS A 13 10.83 8.66 1.02
CA LYS A 13 11.94 9.47 1.49
C LYS A 13 11.57 10.95 1.47
N GLY A 14 11.43 11.52 2.66
CA GLY A 14 11.08 12.92 2.88
C GLY A 14 9.59 13.19 3.09
N ILE A 15 8.68 12.26 2.78
CA ILE A 15 7.27 12.43 3.15
C ILE A 15 7.07 12.27 4.66
N HIS A 16 7.81 11.34 5.29
CA HIS A 16 7.84 11.17 6.74
C HIS A 16 8.17 12.48 7.45
N HIS A 17 9.34 13.05 7.13
CA HIS A 17 9.82 14.29 7.71
C HIS A 17 8.84 15.44 7.49
N LYS A 18 8.27 15.58 6.28
CA LYS A 18 7.26 16.60 5.99
C LYS A 18 5.99 16.44 6.83
N ILE A 19 5.49 15.22 6.97
CA ILE A 19 4.31 14.93 7.80
C ILE A 19 4.61 15.23 9.26
N GLU A 20 5.72 14.72 9.81
CA GLU A 20 6.10 14.98 11.21
C GLU A 20 6.27 16.47 11.49
N ASP A 21 6.98 17.20 10.63
CA ASP A 21 7.19 18.63 10.77
C ASP A 21 5.89 19.43 10.70
N ALA A 22 4.94 19.00 9.85
CA ALA A 22 3.65 19.65 9.75
C ALA A 22 2.78 19.37 10.98
N LEU A 23 2.75 18.13 11.47
CA LEU A 23 2.00 17.76 12.67
C LEU A 23 2.56 18.46 13.93
N LYS A 24 3.88 18.62 14.05
CA LYS A 24 4.53 19.37 15.15
C LYS A 24 4.16 20.85 15.18
N LYS A 25 3.76 21.44 14.04
CA LYS A 25 3.41 22.87 13.92
C LYS A 25 1.95 23.17 14.26
N LEU A 26 1.12 22.15 14.51
CA LEU A 26 -0.27 22.34 14.90
C LEU A 26 -0.35 22.92 16.32
N LYS A 27 -1.00 24.09 16.45
CA LYS A 27 -1.17 24.78 17.75
C LYS A 27 -2.15 24.05 18.68
N ASP A 28 -3.29 23.60 18.13
CA ASP A 28 -4.34 22.86 18.84
C ASP A 28 -4.67 21.59 18.06
N PRO A 29 -3.86 20.53 18.23
CA PRO A 29 -3.92 19.41 17.32
C PRO A 29 -5.10 18.48 17.67
N THR A 30 -5.97 18.29 16.70
CA THR A 30 -7.11 17.37 16.73
C THR A 30 -6.96 16.34 15.61
N GLN A 31 -7.73 15.25 15.64
CA GLN A 31 -7.76 14.30 14.53
C GLN A 31 -8.10 15.01 13.21
N GLU A 32 -9.12 15.87 13.21
CA GLU A 32 -9.56 16.62 12.04
C GLU A 32 -8.48 17.59 11.50
N SER A 33 -7.81 18.35 12.38
CA SER A 33 -6.77 19.30 11.95
C SER A 33 -5.52 18.59 11.43
N ALA A 34 -5.20 17.42 11.99
CA ALA A 34 -4.15 16.54 11.49
C ALA A 34 -4.49 15.94 10.13
N GLU A 35 -5.68 15.34 9.99
CA GLU A 35 -6.18 14.80 8.71
C GLU A 35 -6.12 15.85 7.61
N LYS A 36 -6.69 17.03 7.86
CA LYS A 36 -6.66 18.13 6.90
C LYS A 36 -5.23 18.54 6.51
N THR A 37 -4.32 18.57 7.47
CA THR A 37 -2.91 18.90 7.23
C THR A 37 -2.22 17.85 6.37
N ILE A 38 -2.41 16.57 6.68
CA ILE A 38 -1.83 15.48 5.90
C ILE A 38 -2.45 15.43 4.50
N HIS A 39 -3.77 15.56 4.36
CA HIS A 39 -4.42 15.64 3.05
C HIS A 39 -3.90 16.80 2.21
N ALA A 40 -3.66 17.97 2.82
CA ALA A 40 -3.06 19.10 2.10
C ALA A 40 -1.62 18.80 1.62
N LEU A 41 -0.83 18.05 2.39
CA LEU A 41 0.52 17.64 2.00
C LEU A 41 0.53 16.58 0.89
N LEU A 42 -0.45 15.67 0.91
CA LEU A 42 -0.53 14.55 -0.03
C LEU A 42 -1.33 14.87 -1.31
N GLY A 43 -1.89 16.07 -1.40
CA GLY A 43 -2.82 16.48 -2.45
C GLY A 43 -4.26 16.04 -2.16
N SER A 44 -5.24 16.78 -2.69
CA SER A 44 -6.65 16.43 -2.55
C SER A 44 -6.90 15.06 -3.20
N ARG A 45 -7.23 14.07 -2.38
CA ARG A 45 -7.66 12.75 -2.85
C ARG A 45 -9.17 12.68 -2.84
N SER A 46 -9.74 12.01 -3.84
CA SER A 46 -11.18 11.76 -3.89
C SER A 46 -11.64 11.01 -2.63
N ASN A 47 -12.83 11.36 -2.13
CA ASN A 47 -13.50 10.72 -0.99
C ASN A 47 -13.75 9.22 -1.21
N ASP A 48 -13.58 8.74 -2.45
CA ASP A 48 -13.92 7.39 -2.89
C ASP A 48 -12.76 6.40 -2.85
N THR A 49 -11.54 6.88 -2.60
CA THR A 49 -10.29 6.11 -2.72
C THR A 49 -10.26 4.83 -1.88
N SER A 50 -10.82 4.84 -0.66
CA SER A 50 -10.86 3.64 0.21
C SER A 50 -11.65 2.48 -0.38
N SER A 51 -12.71 2.76 -1.15
CA SER A 51 -13.52 1.69 -1.75
C SER A 51 -12.83 1.03 -2.95
N LEU A 52 -11.94 1.76 -3.63
CA LEU A 52 -11.19 1.26 -4.79
C LEU A 52 -10.02 0.34 -4.40
N VAL A 53 -9.54 0.40 -3.14
CA VAL A 53 -8.46 -0.47 -2.61
C VAL A 53 -8.76 -1.96 -2.84
N LEU A 54 -10.03 -2.35 -2.67
CA LEU A 54 -10.52 -3.72 -2.87
C LEU A 54 -10.39 -4.23 -4.31
N PHE A 55 -10.13 -3.34 -5.26
CA PHE A 55 -9.94 -3.62 -6.68
C PHE A 55 -8.47 -3.55 -7.10
N THR A 56 -7.53 -3.41 -6.15
CA THR A 56 -6.09 -3.52 -6.42
C THR A 56 -5.80 -4.83 -7.15
N GLY A 57 -5.00 -4.77 -8.22
CA GLY A 57 -4.60 -5.96 -8.97
C GLY A 57 -4.25 -5.68 -10.43
N TYR A 58 -3.73 -6.72 -11.08
CA TYR A 58 -3.44 -6.76 -12.52
C TYR A 58 -4.58 -7.43 -13.27
N TYR A 59 -5.13 -6.76 -14.29
CA TYR A 59 -6.24 -7.21 -15.09
C TYR A 59 -5.77 -7.41 -16.53
N SER A 60 -5.86 -8.65 -17.03
CA SER A 60 -5.63 -8.90 -18.46
C SER A 60 -6.79 -8.35 -19.29
N MET A 61 -6.47 -7.70 -20.41
CA MET A 61 -7.45 -7.10 -21.31
C MET A 61 -7.58 -7.87 -22.62
N ASN A 62 -8.76 -7.78 -23.22
CA ASN A 62 -9.07 -8.43 -24.49
C ASN A 62 -8.73 -7.60 -25.75
N THR A 63 -7.93 -6.55 -25.63
CA THR A 63 -7.64 -5.62 -26.74
C THR A 63 -6.45 -6.02 -27.59
N ALA A 64 -5.40 -6.57 -26.99
CA ALA A 64 -4.20 -7.05 -27.64
C ALA A 64 -3.48 -8.07 -26.74
N PRO A 65 -2.56 -8.90 -27.29
CA PRO A 65 -1.71 -9.75 -26.47
C PRO A 65 -0.98 -8.92 -25.41
N HIS A 66 -0.99 -9.39 -24.15
CA HIS A 66 -0.37 -8.73 -23.00
C HIS A 66 -0.93 -7.34 -22.63
N ALA A 67 -1.96 -6.84 -23.32
CA ALA A 67 -2.64 -5.63 -22.89
C ALA A 67 -3.23 -5.80 -21.49
N PHE A 68 -3.12 -4.76 -20.68
CA PHE A 68 -3.52 -4.82 -19.29
C PHE A 68 -4.01 -3.49 -18.73
N LEU A 69 -4.77 -3.61 -17.65
CA LEU A 69 -5.03 -2.53 -16.71
C LEU A 69 -4.51 -2.99 -15.34
N SER A 70 -3.79 -2.15 -14.60
CA SER A 70 -3.52 -2.41 -13.18
C SER A 70 -4.06 -1.29 -12.32
N ILE A 71 -4.57 -1.67 -11.15
CA ILE A 71 -4.92 -0.73 -10.08
C ILE A 71 -3.91 -1.03 -8.98
N ASP A 72 -2.97 -0.12 -8.78
CA ASP A 72 -1.89 -0.27 -7.81
C ASP A 72 -2.16 0.65 -6.62
N THR A 73 -2.33 0.03 -5.45
CA THR A 73 -2.61 0.75 -4.20
C THR A 73 -1.40 0.71 -3.27
N THR A 74 -1.05 1.86 -2.73
CA THR A 74 -0.14 2.01 -1.58
C THR A 74 -0.91 2.68 -0.46
N GLU A 75 -1.10 1.97 0.65
CA GLU A 75 -1.75 2.48 1.85
C GLU A 75 -0.75 3.19 2.75
N LEU A 76 -0.94 4.47 3.06
CA LEU A 76 -0.16 5.21 4.04
C LEU A 76 -0.82 5.15 5.40
N TYR A 77 -0.07 4.71 6.40
CA TYR A 77 -0.47 4.70 7.81
C TYR A 77 0.35 5.74 8.57
N VAL A 78 -0.33 6.60 9.31
CA VAL A 78 0.28 7.60 10.20
C VAL A 78 -0.32 7.43 11.58
N THR A 79 0.48 7.00 12.54
CA THR A 79 0.17 6.98 13.97
C THR A 79 1.09 7.95 14.69
N TYR A 80 0.56 9.11 15.09
CA TYR A 80 1.36 10.18 15.70
C TYR A 80 0.83 10.53 17.09
N VAL A 81 1.72 10.53 18.08
CA VAL A 81 1.39 10.94 19.46
C VAL A 81 1.65 12.44 19.60
N LEU A 82 0.59 13.24 19.67
CA LEU A 82 0.69 14.69 19.83
C LEU A 82 0.91 15.09 21.29
N SER A 83 0.25 14.39 22.20
CA SER A 83 0.34 14.60 23.65
C SER A 83 0.04 13.29 24.37
N GLN A 84 0.27 13.24 25.68
CA GLN A 84 -0.04 12.06 26.50
C GLN A 84 -1.50 11.59 26.43
N LYS A 85 -2.42 12.41 25.88
CA LYS A 85 -3.85 12.10 25.79
C LYS A 85 -4.36 11.97 24.35
N ILE A 86 -3.56 12.32 23.35
CA ILE A 86 -4.02 12.39 21.96
C ILE A 86 -3.04 11.65 21.05
N THR A 87 -3.56 10.57 20.46
CA THR A 87 -2.91 9.85 19.35
C THR A 87 -3.76 10.02 18.11
N ILE A 88 -3.15 10.55 17.05
CA ILE A 88 -3.75 10.62 15.73
C ILE A 88 -3.48 9.29 15.03
N SER A 89 -4.50 8.72 14.39
CA SER A 89 -4.32 7.58 13.48
C SER A 89 -5.00 7.88 12.16
N ILE A 90 -4.21 7.97 11.09
CA ILE A 90 -4.66 8.34 9.75
C ILE A 90 -4.27 7.24 8.79
N HIS A 91 -5.21 6.86 7.93
CA HIS A 91 -5.04 5.86 6.89
C HIS A 91 -5.45 6.46 5.55
N ILE A 92 -4.51 6.54 4.60
CA ILE A 92 -4.74 7.20 3.30
C ILE A 92 -4.23 6.30 2.17
N PRO A 93 -5.13 5.71 1.36
CA PRO A 93 -4.74 4.98 0.16
C PRO A 93 -4.30 5.93 -0.96
N ALA A 94 -3.17 5.61 -1.60
CA ALA A 94 -2.68 6.21 -2.84
C ALA A 94 -2.92 5.20 -3.97
N ILE A 95 -3.59 5.60 -5.04
CA ILE A 95 -3.94 4.68 -6.13
C ILE A 95 -3.39 5.23 -7.44
N THR A 96 -2.70 4.37 -8.19
CA THR A 96 -2.33 4.61 -9.59
C THR A 96 -3.02 3.58 -10.45
N VAL A 97 -3.72 4.03 -11.49
CA VAL A 97 -4.29 3.16 -12.50
C VAL A 97 -3.37 3.16 -13.71
N ASN A 98 -2.78 2.03 -14.04
CA ASN A 98 -1.92 1.88 -15.20
C ASN A 98 -2.68 1.22 -16.34
N VAL A 99 -2.50 1.76 -17.55
CA VAL A 99 -3.15 1.25 -18.74
C VAL A 99 -2.12 0.94 -19.82
N SER A 100 -2.16 -0.29 -20.34
CA SER A 100 -1.42 -0.71 -21.52
C SER A 100 -2.37 -1.29 -22.55
N MET A 101 -2.68 -0.51 -23.59
CA MET A 101 -3.60 -0.94 -24.66
C MET A 101 -2.94 -1.89 -25.66
N ASP A 102 -1.61 -1.86 -25.78
CA ASP A 102 -0.80 -2.61 -26.74
C ASP A 102 0.03 -3.74 -26.10
N GLY A 103 0.05 -3.85 -24.78
CA GLY A 103 0.85 -4.82 -24.03
C GLY A 103 2.36 -4.51 -23.98
N ILE A 104 2.77 -3.34 -24.48
CA ILE A 104 4.17 -2.93 -24.59
C ILE A 104 4.41 -1.67 -23.76
N THR A 105 3.56 -0.67 -23.94
CA THR A 105 3.66 0.62 -23.27
C THR A 105 2.59 0.75 -22.20
N SER A 106 2.97 1.27 -21.03
CA SER A 106 2.08 1.47 -19.89
C SER A 106 2.04 2.94 -19.52
N THR A 107 0.84 3.50 -19.44
CA THR A 107 0.62 4.90 -19.03
C THR A 107 0.04 4.91 -17.61
N PRO A 108 0.73 5.51 -16.63
CA PRO A 108 0.21 5.66 -15.26
C PRO A 108 -0.75 6.85 -15.17
N HIS A 109 -1.83 6.67 -14.43
CA HIS A 109 -2.80 7.70 -14.09
C HIS A 109 -3.02 7.74 -12.58
N THR A 110 -2.59 8.81 -11.92
CA THR A 110 -2.84 9.02 -10.49
C THR A 110 -4.33 9.21 -10.25
N PHE A 111 -4.90 8.48 -9.30
CA PHE A 111 -6.28 8.68 -8.87
C PHE A 111 -6.37 9.85 -7.88
N ASP A 112 -6.77 11.01 -8.38
CA ASP A 112 -6.84 12.27 -7.64
C ASP A 112 -8.28 12.75 -7.44
N SER A 113 -8.47 14.04 -7.09
CA SER A 113 -9.78 14.64 -6.87
C SER A 113 -10.63 14.82 -8.14
N SER A 114 -10.05 14.68 -9.32
CA SER A 114 -10.80 14.71 -10.59
C SER A 114 -11.39 13.34 -10.95
N CYS A 115 -10.92 12.29 -10.30
CA CYS A 115 -11.36 10.91 -10.51
C CYS A 115 -12.49 10.54 -9.55
N SER A 116 -13.34 9.58 -9.94
CA SER A 116 -14.45 9.12 -9.09
C SER A 116 -14.60 7.61 -9.11
N PHE A 117 -15.05 7.06 -7.99
CA PHE A 117 -15.41 5.64 -7.90
C PHE A 117 -16.56 5.43 -6.92
N ASP A 118 -17.75 5.07 -7.43
CA ASP A 118 -18.94 4.91 -6.58
C ASP A 118 -19.10 3.50 -5.97
N GLY A 119 -18.00 2.72 -5.91
CA GLY A 119 -18.01 1.30 -5.56
C GLY A 119 -18.23 0.37 -6.76
N ARG A 120 -18.60 0.91 -7.93
CA ARG A 120 -18.78 0.14 -9.17
C ARG A 120 -18.21 0.82 -10.41
N ASN A 121 -18.45 2.11 -10.58
CA ASN A 121 -18.08 2.88 -11.77
C ASN A 121 -16.79 3.65 -11.52
N LEU A 122 -15.69 3.21 -12.14
CA LEU A 122 -14.40 3.89 -12.09
C LEU A 122 -14.29 4.87 -13.25
N VAL A 123 -14.06 6.15 -12.94
CA VAL A 123 -13.91 7.21 -13.94
C VAL A 123 -12.61 7.97 -13.72
N ILE A 124 -11.81 8.05 -14.78
CA ILE A 124 -10.69 8.99 -14.90
C ILE A 124 -10.99 9.85 -16.13
N PRO A 125 -11.27 11.16 -15.96
CA PRO A 125 -11.73 12.02 -17.04
C PRO A 125 -10.80 11.98 -18.27
N ASN A 126 -11.39 11.85 -19.46
CA ASN A 126 -10.70 11.73 -20.76
C ASN A 126 -9.78 10.50 -20.92
N VAL A 127 -9.74 9.60 -19.94
CA VAL A 127 -8.89 8.41 -19.94
C VAL A 127 -9.74 7.15 -19.96
N LEU A 128 -10.61 6.95 -18.96
CA LEU A 128 -11.40 5.73 -18.87
C LEU A 128 -12.74 5.92 -18.15
N GLN A 129 -13.69 5.06 -18.50
CA GLN A 129 -14.95 4.87 -17.81
C GLN A 129 -15.24 3.37 -17.77
N LEU A 130 -15.08 2.77 -16.60
CA LEU A 130 -15.14 1.32 -16.41
C LEU A 130 -16.17 0.97 -15.34
N VAL A 131 -16.82 -0.18 -15.52
CA VAL A 131 -17.67 -0.83 -14.52
C VAL A 131 -16.87 -2.00 -13.96
N LEU A 132 -16.49 -1.91 -12.69
CA LEU A 132 -15.83 -2.96 -11.93
C LEU A 132 -16.87 -3.80 -11.19
N THR A 133 -16.73 -5.13 -11.24
CA THR A 133 -17.61 -6.03 -10.50
C THR A 133 -16.79 -7.12 -9.83
N ARG A 134 -16.91 -7.27 -8.51
CA ARG A 134 -16.36 -8.44 -7.81
C ARG A 134 -17.32 -9.61 -8.01
N VAL A 135 -16.88 -10.63 -8.74
CA VAL A 135 -17.64 -11.86 -8.99
C VAL A 135 -16.65 -13.00 -8.96
N TYR A 136 -16.87 -14.00 -8.10
CA TYR A 136 -16.12 -15.24 -8.16
C TYR A 136 -16.67 -16.11 -9.27
N ASN A 137 -15.93 -16.22 -10.37
CA ASN A 137 -16.29 -17.11 -11.48
C ASN A 137 -15.03 -17.75 -12.07
N SER A 138 -14.93 -19.08 -11.96
CA SER A 138 -13.81 -19.83 -12.56
C SER A 138 -12.43 -19.31 -12.12
N GLY A 139 -12.31 -18.91 -10.85
CA GLY A 139 -11.09 -18.34 -10.28
C GLY A 139 -10.91 -16.83 -10.49
N GLN A 140 -11.61 -16.22 -11.45
CA GLN A 140 -11.66 -14.76 -11.57
C GLN A 140 -12.37 -14.19 -10.35
N LEU A 141 -11.83 -13.11 -9.80
CA LEU A 141 -12.36 -12.45 -8.60
C LEU A 141 -13.02 -11.13 -8.91
N VAL A 142 -12.49 -10.43 -9.91
CA VAL A 142 -13.02 -9.15 -10.36
C VAL A 142 -12.98 -9.12 -11.87
N THR A 143 -14.08 -8.66 -12.46
CA THR A 143 -14.18 -8.36 -13.88
C THR A 143 -14.41 -6.87 -14.09
N PHE A 144 -14.05 -6.39 -15.27
CA PHE A 144 -14.41 -5.05 -15.68
C PHE A 144 -14.86 -5.01 -17.14
N SER A 145 -15.66 -4.00 -17.46
CA SER A 145 -16.00 -3.62 -18.83
C SER A 145 -16.19 -2.12 -18.94
N GLY A 146 -16.00 -1.55 -20.12
CA GLY A 146 -16.22 -0.13 -20.35
C GLY A 146 -15.40 0.41 -21.51
N THR A 147 -14.94 1.64 -21.41
CA THR A 147 -14.16 2.30 -22.44
C THR A 147 -12.85 2.87 -21.90
N ILE A 148 -11.82 2.80 -22.73
CA ILE A 148 -10.53 3.47 -22.52
C ILE A 148 -10.24 4.32 -23.75
N THR A 149 -9.83 5.57 -23.53
CA THR A 149 -9.43 6.52 -24.57
C THR A 149 -7.92 6.56 -24.64
N ASP A 150 -7.36 6.11 -25.76
CA ASP A 150 -5.93 6.22 -26.06
C ASP A 150 -5.77 6.97 -27.39
N LYS A 151 -4.83 7.93 -27.43
CA LYS A 151 -4.54 8.78 -28.61
C LYS A 151 -5.80 9.38 -29.27
N GLY A 152 -6.77 9.80 -28.44
CA GLY A 152 -8.03 10.40 -28.89
C GLY A 152 -9.08 9.41 -29.41
N LYS A 153 -8.82 8.09 -29.33
CA LYS A 153 -9.78 7.05 -29.72
C LYS A 153 -10.28 6.28 -28.51
N SER A 154 -11.59 6.33 -28.26
CA SER A 154 -12.24 5.49 -27.27
C SER A 154 -12.46 4.08 -27.80
N THR A 155 -11.97 3.07 -27.08
CA THR A 155 -12.07 1.66 -27.41
C THR A 155 -12.83 0.94 -26.31
N ALA A 156 -13.79 0.09 -26.70
CA ALA A 156 -14.48 -0.78 -25.75
C ALA A 156 -13.52 -1.87 -25.27
N VAL A 157 -13.48 -2.08 -23.95
CA VAL A 157 -12.55 -2.99 -23.29
C VAL A 157 -13.27 -3.85 -22.28
N SER A 158 -12.72 -5.02 -22.02
CA SER A 158 -13.08 -5.84 -20.87
C SER A 158 -11.89 -6.65 -20.39
N GLY A 159 -11.93 -7.06 -19.14
CA GLY A 159 -10.88 -7.83 -18.54
C GLY A 159 -11.26 -8.43 -17.20
N SER A 160 -10.30 -9.14 -16.62
CA SER A 160 -10.50 -9.80 -15.33
C SER A 160 -9.18 -9.93 -14.59
N THR A 161 -9.27 -10.09 -13.26
CA THR A 161 -8.14 -10.47 -12.43
C THR A 161 -8.47 -11.70 -11.58
N TYR A 162 -7.44 -12.50 -11.34
CA TYR A 162 -7.43 -13.59 -10.35
C TYR A 162 -6.84 -13.13 -9.02
N PHE A 163 -6.40 -11.87 -8.94
CA PHE A 163 -5.73 -11.33 -7.77
C PHE A 163 -6.74 -10.89 -6.72
N ASN A 164 -6.49 -11.26 -5.46
CA ASN A 164 -7.19 -10.74 -4.30
C ASN A 164 -6.18 -9.94 -3.46
N PRO A 165 -6.36 -8.62 -3.28
CA PRO A 165 -5.51 -7.90 -2.33
C PRO A 165 -5.68 -8.48 -0.93
N VAL A 166 -4.57 -8.67 -0.24
CA VAL A 166 -4.57 -9.05 1.19
C VAL A 166 -4.41 -7.76 1.98
N GLU A 167 -5.31 -7.52 2.91
CA GLU A 167 -5.24 -6.35 3.76
C GLU A 167 -4.22 -6.56 4.89
N LEU A 168 -3.55 -5.50 5.32
CA LEU A 168 -2.57 -5.56 6.41
C LEU A 168 -3.08 -6.25 7.69
N PRO A 169 -4.36 -6.10 8.12
CA PRO A 169 -4.89 -6.77 9.30
C PRO A 169 -4.81 -8.31 9.28
N VAL A 170 -4.66 -8.94 8.10
CA VAL A 170 -4.44 -10.39 7.99
C VAL A 170 -3.08 -10.80 8.59
N PHE A 171 -2.13 -9.87 8.62
CA PHE A 171 -0.77 -10.09 9.12
C PHE A 171 -0.59 -9.68 10.59
N VAL A 172 -1.67 -9.50 11.36
CA VAL A 172 -1.58 -9.15 12.79
C VAL A 172 -0.90 -10.27 13.57
N GLY A 173 0.17 -9.94 14.31
CA GLY A 173 0.93 -10.93 15.06
C GLY A 173 2.18 -10.37 15.72
N ASP A 174 2.72 -11.15 16.65
CA ASP A 174 4.03 -10.94 17.28
C ASP A 174 5.06 -11.83 16.58
N TYR A 175 5.93 -11.23 15.79
CA TYR A 175 6.94 -11.90 14.98
C TYR A 175 8.27 -11.96 15.74
N LYS A 176 8.78 -13.18 15.90
CA LYS A 176 10.00 -13.50 16.64
C LYS A 176 11.14 -13.86 15.69
N GLU A 177 12.37 -13.61 16.13
CA GLU A 177 13.57 -13.98 15.36
C GLU A 177 13.57 -15.48 15.01
N ALA A 178 13.75 -15.80 13.74
CA ALA A 178 13.84 -17.18 13.26
C ALA A 178 15.31 -17.64 13.18
N LYS A 179 15.96 -17.78 14.34
CA LYS A 179 17.37 -18.20 14.45
C LYS A 179 17.47 -19.60 15.04
N GLN A 180 18.18 -20.50 14.35
CA GLN A 180 18.41 -21.86 14.83
C GLN A 180 19.08 -21.87 16.21
N GLY A 181 18.59 -22.73 17.11
CA GLY A 181 19.17 -22.95 18.44
C GLY A 181 18.77 -21.93 19.51
N VAL A 182 17.92 -20.94 19.19
CA VAL A 182 17.43 -19.97 20.17
C VAL A 182 16.23 -20.54 20.95
N LYS A 183 16.42 -20.82 22.24
CA LYS A 183 15.36 -21.41 23.09
C LYS A 183 14.21 -20.45 23.42
N ASN A 184 14.45 -19.13 23.38
CA ASN A 184 13.48 -18.08 23.67
C ASN A 184 13.65 -16.93 22.67
N PRO A 185 13.13 -17.08 21.44
CA PRO A 185 13.35 -16.08 20.41
C PRO A 185 12.62 -14.78 20.76
N LYS A 186 13.33 -13.68 20.59
CA LYS A 186 12.86 -12.32 20.89
C LYS A 186 11.84 -11.88 19.86
N THR A 187 10.77 -11.20 20.28
CA THR A 187 9.88 -10.49 19.36
C THR A 187 10.60 -9.28 18.78
N ILE A 188 10.74 -9.22 17.46
CA ILE A 188 11.42 -8.13 16.75
C ILE A 188 10.47 -7.29 15.88
N LEU A 189 9.27 -7.79 15.64
CA LEU A 189 8.24 -7.10 14.88
C LEU A 189 6.87 -7.40 15.51
N LYS A 190 6.04 -6.37 15.63
CA LYS A 190 4.63 -6.52 16.00
C LYS A 190 3.78 -5.76 15.00
N VAL A 191 2.91 -6.49 14.32
CA VAL A 191 1.88 -5.93 13.44
C VAL A 191 0.57 -5.94 14.20
N ALA A 192 -0.08 -4.79 14.31
CA ALA A 192 -1.39 -4.64 14.90
C ALA A 192 -2.30 -3.86 13.94
N LYS A 193 -3.61 -3.82 14.23
CA LYS A 193 -4.56 -3.12 13.37
C LYS A 193 -4.18 -1.63 13.27
N GLY A 194 -3.69 -1.22 12.10
CA GLY A 194 -3.27 0.16 11.81
C GLY A 194 -1.99 0.62 12.52
N SER A 195 -1.23 -0.27 13.15
CA SER A 195 0.03 0.10 13.82
C SER A 195 1.11 -0.96 13.68
N LEU A 196 2.36 -0.51 13.75
CA LEU A 196 3.54 -1.32 13.54
C LEU A 196 4.56 -0.99 14.63
N LYS A 197 5.17 -2.02 15.23
CA LYS A 197 6.36 -1.85 16.07
C LYS A 197 7.51 -2.69 15.56
N PHE A 198 8.72 -2.17 15.66
CA PHE A 198 9.92 -2.83 15.20
C PHE A 198 11.05 -2.64 16.19
N ASP A 199 11.93 -3.63 16.31
CA ASP A 199 13.08 -3.61 17.20
C ASP A 199 14.37 -3.29 16.43
N PHE A 200 14.95 -2.12 16.70
CA PHE A 200 16.20 -1.68 16.09
C PHE A 200 17.45 -2.12 16.88
N GLY A 201 17.30 -2.99 17.88
CA GLY A 201 18.34 -3.50 18.77
C GLY A 201 18.13 -3.11 20.24
N THR A 202 17.29 -2.11 20.50
CA THR A 202 17.01 -1.51 21.82
C THR A 202 15.67 -1.94 22.43
N GLY A 203 14.89 -2.76 21.72
CA GLY A 203 13.52 -3.13 22.07
C GLY A 203 12.51 -2.64 21.04
N LEU A 204 11.24 -3.04 21.20
CA LEU A 204 10.17 -2.67 20.27
C LEU A 204 9.81 -1.19 20.36
N GLU A 205 9.95 -0.49 19.24
CA GLU A 205 9.61 0.92 19.08
C GLU A 205 8.42 1.09 18.13
N ASN A 206 7.57 2.10 18.38
CA ASN A 206 6.46 2.41 17.48
C ASN A 206 6.98 3.00 16.17
N ILE A 207 6.47 2.51 15.05
CA ILE A 207 6.68 3.10 13.74
C ILE A 207 5.53 4.08 13.48
N SER A 208 5.86 5.38 13.55
CA SER A 208 4.88 6.46 13.43
C SER A 208 4.30 6.57 12.04
N ILE A 209 5.09 6.29 11.00
CA ILE A 209 4.66 6.38 9.61
C ILE A 209 5.20 5.17 8.88
N PHE A 210 4.35 4.51 8.11
CA PHE A 210 4.74 3.43 7.22
C PHE A 210 3.76 3.34 6.06
N THR A 211 4.18 2.65 5.00
CA THR A 211 3.27 2.28 3.91
C THR A 211 3.12 0.78 3.81
N TYR A 212 2.01 0.36 3.22
CA TYR A 212 1.73 -1.01 2.87
C TYR A 212 1.25 -1.10 1.42
N THR A 213 1.80 -2.04 0.65
CA THR A 213 1.36 -2.33 -0.72
C THR A 213 0.66 -3.70 -0.73
N PRO A 214 -0.69 -3.75 -0.74
CA PRO A 214 -1.45 -5.00 -0.70
C PRO A 214 -1.12 -5.97 -1.84
N ALA A 215 -0.69 -5.46 -3.00
CA ALA A 215 -0.30 -6.27 -4.15
C ALA A 215 0.94 -7.14 -3.92
N MET A 216 1.84 -6.68 -3.06
CA MET A 216 3.15 -7.31 -2.81
C MET A 216 3.34 -7.77 -1.36
N TYR A 217 2.39 -7.46 -0.49
CA TYR A 217 2.48 -7.64 0.97
C TYR A 217 3.71 -6.96 1.57
N VAL A 218 4.12 -5.83 0.98
CA VAL A 218 5.32 -5.09 1.37
C VAL A 218 4.96 -3.96 2.31
N VAL A 219 5.66 -3.88 3.44
CA VAL A 219 5.66 -2.71 4.32
C VAL A 219 6.98 -1.96 4.14
N LEU A 220 6.90 -0.63 4.04
CA LEU A 220 8.07 0.25 4.00
C LEU A 220 7.97 1.30 5.12
N PHE A 221 9.07 1.50 5.85
CA PHE A 221 9.19 2.58 6.83
C PHE A 221 10.63 3.03 7.00
N GLU A 222 10.83 4.26 7.46
CA GLU A 222 12.13 4.86 7.70
C GLU A 222 12.37 5.00 9.22
N HIS A 223 13.51 4.51 9.70
CA HIS A 223 13.99 4.75 11.05
C HIS A 223 14.42 6.23 11.19
N PRO A 224 14.28 6.88 12.36
CA PRO A 224 14.68 8.28 12.56
C PRO A 224 16.12 8.63 12.16
N ALA A 225 17.03 7.66 12.14
CA ALA A 225 18.41 7.84 11.65
C ALA A 225 18.55 7.82 10.10
N GLY A 226 17.44 7.73 9.36
CA GLY A 226 17.41 7.75 7.89
C GLY A 226 17.53 6.38 7.20
N THR A 227 17.54 5.29 7.97
CA THR A 227 17.60 3.93 7.43
C THR A 227 16.22 3.49 6.97
N LEU A 228 16.08 3.09 5.71
CA LEU A 228 14.83 2.58 5.16
C LEU A 228 14.75 1.06 5.31
N TYR A 229 13.69 0.59 5.96
CA TYR A 229 13.38 -0.82 6.13
C TYR A 229 12.31 -1.25 5.14
N THR A 230 12.45 -2.49 4.66
CA THR A 230 11.47 -3.17 3.82
C THR A 230 11.12 -4.49 4.48
N LEU A 231 9.84 -4.67 4.78
CA LEU A 231 9.29 -5.92 5.28
C LEU A 231 8.48 -6.57 4.16
N MET A 232 8.72 -7.84 3.89
CA MET A 232 7.91 -8.65 2.97
C MET A 232 7.15 -9.66 3.81
N LEU A 233 5.85 -9.44 3.96
CA LEU A 233 4.96 -10.26 4.78
C LEU A 233 4.48 -11.47 4.00
N GLY A 234 4.24 -12.57 4.69
CA GLY A 234 3.75 -13.80 4.09
C GLY A 234 3.34 -14.84 5.12
N THR A 235 3.23 -16.07 4.65
CA THR A 235 2.91 -17.25 5.46
C THR A 235 3.99 -18.30 5.26
N ASP A 236 4.29 -19.03 6.34
CA ASP A 236 5.11 -20.22 6.35
C ASP A 236 4.27 -21.38 6.91
N SER A 237 4.31 -22.54 6.24
CA SER A 237 3.46 -23.68 6.58
C SER A 237 3.72 -24.25 7.98
N GLU A 238 4.94 -24.10 8.49
CA GLU A 238 5.35 -24.63 9.80
C GLU A 238 5.35 -23.52 10.87
N HIS A 239 5.58 -22.27 10.47
CA HIS A 239 5.85 -21.16 11.38
C HIS A 239 4.75 -20.07 11.43
N GLY A 240 3.63 -20.28 10.71
CA GLY A 240 2.47 -19.40 10.70
C GLY A 240 2.66 -18.18 9.80
N LEU A 241 2.58 -16.96 10.35
CA LEU A 241 2.95 -15.76 9.60
C LEU A 241 4.47 -15.61 9.57
N ALA A 242 4.99 -15.18 8.43
CA ALA A 242 6.41 -14.96 8.21
C ALA A 242 6.68 -13.55 7.68
N CYS A 243 7.90 -13.07 7.91
CA CYS A 243 8.35 -11.76 7.47
C CYS A 243 9.83 -11.80 7.12
N PHE A 244 10.15 -11.47 5.88
CA PHE A 244 11.53 -11.14 5.48
C PHE A 244 11.78 -9.65 5.72
N ILE A 245 12.92 -9.32 6.32
CA ILE A 245 13.26 -7.97 6.76
C ILE A 245 14.57 -7.57 6.11
N THR A 246 14.65 -6.38 5.52
CA THR A 246 15.92 -5.84 4.99
C THR A 246 16.01 -4.33 5.13
N ASP A 247 17.20 -3.83 5.44
CA ASP A 247 17.56 -2.40 5.39
C ASP A 247 18.38 -2.04 4.12
N GLY A 248 18.51 -3.01 3.20
CA GLY A 248 19.35 -2.91 2.00
C GLY A 248 20.82 -3.26 2.22
N LYS A 249 21.26 -3.55 3.46
CA LYS A 249 22.62 -4.01 3.79
C LYS A 249 22.59 -5.38 4.47
N THR A 250 21.63 -5.58 5.35
CA THR A 250 21.42 -6.78 6.16
C THR A 250 20.04 -7.35 5.88
N ASN A 251 19.90 -8.65 6.12
CA ASN A 251 18.65 -9.37 5.96
C ASN A 251 18.38 -10.16 7.24
N ASP A 252 17.13 -10.18 7.69
CA ASP A 252 16.66 -10.98 8.81
C ASP A 252 15.33 -11.65 8.47
N PHE A 253 14.93 -12.62 9.28
CA PHE A 253 13.70 -13.37 9.11
C PHE A 253 12.97 -13.50 10.46
N ALA A 254 11.67 -13.26 10.43
CA ALA A 254 10.82 -13.32 11.61
C ALA A 254 9.56 -14.13 11.36
N VAL A 255 9.11 -14.87 12.37
CA VAL A 255 7.93 -15.75 12.30
C VAL A 255 7.08 -15.67 13.56
N THR A 256 5.80 -16.00 13.47
CA THR A 256 4.90 -15.97 14.65
C THR A 256 5.00 -17.22 15.53
N ILE A 257 5.29 -18.37 14.93
CA ILE A 257 5.47 -19.65 15.62
C ILE A 257 6.94 -20.06 15.39
N PRO A 258 7.80 -19.96 16.41
CA PRO A 258 9.22 -20.30 16.29
C PRO A 258 9.50 -21.80 16.41
#